data_AF-A0A497Q6W3-F1
#
_entry.id   AF-A0A497Q6W3-F1
#
_cell.length_a   1.000
_cell.length_b   1.000
_cell.length_c   1.000
_cell.angle_alpha   90.00
_cell.angle_beta   90.00
_cell.angle_gamma   90.00
#
_symmetry.space_group_name_H-M   'P 1'
#
loop_
_entity.id
_entity.type
_entity.pdbx_description
1 polymer ?
#
loop_
_entity_poly.entity_id
_entity_poly.type
_entity_poly.pdbx_seq_one_letter_code
_entity_poly.pdbx_strand_id
1 'polypeptide(L)'
;MFNLEKEIPKRKLCEKLKELGYPQKEGGFYWHPDLGLVLVPNEKIYNTYGNLLTKAPTCVEMYSLIRSYSHCSYGYSEIEPNTLALELIWLLENEYIKFK
;
A
#
# COMPACT_ATOMS: atom_id res chain seq x y z
N MET A 1 9.83 16.30 9.79
CA MET A 1 8.40 16.01 10.07
C MET A 1 7.92 15.03 9.00
N PHE A 2 7.39 13.89 9.41
CA PHE A 2 6.95 12.83 8.49
C PHE A 2 5.72 13.33 7.72
N ASN A 3 5.79 13.41 6.39
CA ASN A 3 4.67 13.84 5.56
C ASN A 3 4.00 12.60 4.94
N LEU A 4 2.85 12.24 5.49
CA LEU A 4 2.07 11.07 5.08
C LEU A 4 1.63 11.15 3.61
N GLU A 5 1.41 12.35 3.07
CA GLU A 5 1.02 12.54 1.67
C GLU A 5 2.14 12.18 0.68
N LYS A 6 3.39 12.16 1.14
CA LYS A 6 4.55 11.74 0.34
C LYS A 6 4.88 10.26 0.49
N GLU A 7 4.22 9.57 1.40
CA GLU A 7 4.53 8.18 1.74
C GLU A 7 3.40 7.23 1.35
N ILE A 8 2.16 7.72 1.24
CA ILE A 8 0.97 6.87 1.14
C ILE A 8 0.17 7.21 -0.13
N PRO A 9 -0.22 6.22 -0.94
CA PRO A 9 -1.01 6.43 -2.14
C PRO A 9 -2.41 6.96 -1.82
N LYS A 10 -3.04 7.57 -2.83
CA LYS A 10 -4.45 7.95 -2.79
C LYS A 10 -5.31 6.72 -2.53
N ARG A 11 -6.36 6.93 -1.72
CA ARG A 11 -7.34 5.90 -1.32
C ARG A 11 -7.82 5.01 -2.47
N LYS A 12 -8.16 5.57 -3.64
CA LYS A 12 -8.62 4.79 -4.80
C LYS A 12 -7.61 3.75 -5.29
N LEU A 13 -6.30 4.04 -5.22
CA LEU A 13 -5.26 3.09 -5.59
C LEU A 13 -5.11 1.99 -4.53
N CYS A 14 -5.23 2.34 -3.26
CA CYS A 14 -5.25 1.36 -2.17
C CYS A 14 -6.46 0.42 -2.25
N GLU A 15 -7.64 0.94 -2.65
CA GLU A 15 -8.85 0.13 -2.89
C GLU A 15 -8.62 -0.86 -4.04
N LYS A 16 -8.04 -0.41 -5.15
CA LYS A 16 -7.67 -1.28 -6.28
C LYS A 16 -6.64 -2.34 -5.87
N LEU A 17 -5.62 -1.99 -5.08
CA LEU A 17 -4.65 -2.95 -4.54
C LEU A 17 -5.33 -4.02 -3.67
N LYS A 18 -6.31 -3.64 -2.85
CA LYS A 18 -7.11 -4.58 -2.05
C LYS A 18 -7.90 -5.55 -2.93
N GLU A 19 -8.51 -5.07 -4.01
CA GLU A 19 -9.21 -5.91 -5.00
C GLU A 19 -8.26 -6.92 -5.67
N LEU A 20 -7.02 -6.52 -5.92
CA LEU A 20 -5.96 -7.37 -6.49
C LEU A 20 -5.30 -8.29 -5.44
N GLY A 21 -5.81 -8.34 -4.21
CA GLY A 21 -5.34 -9.26 -3.18
C GLY A 21 -4.15 -8.77 -2.36
N TYR A 22 -3.84 -7.47 -2.37
CA TYR A 22 -2.78 -6.92 -1.51
C TYR A 22 -3.04 -7.26 -0.02
N PRO A 23 -2.03 -7.71 0.75
CA PRO A 23 -2.21 -8.08 2.15
C PRO A 23 -2.88 -6.99 2.99
N GLN A 24 -4.00 -7.32 3.63
CA GLN A 24 -4.78 -6.38 4.44
C GLN A 24 -4.62 -6.59 5.95
N LYS A 25 -3.98 -7.68 6.39
CA LYS A 25 -3.97 -8.12 7.80
C LYS A 25 -2.63 -7.85 8.48
N GLU A 26 -2.12 -6.63 8.36
CA GLU A 26 -0.80 -6.26 8.89
C GLU A 26 -0.86 -5.00 9.78
N GLY A 27 0.22 -4.68 10.49
CA GLY A 27 0.35 -3.36 11.11
C GLY A 27 0.54 -2.26 10.05
N GLY A 28 0.36 -0.99 10.41
CA GLY A 28 0.66 0.16 9.56
C GLY A 28 -0.54 1.05 9.27
N PHE A 29 -0.52 1.78 8.16
CA PHE A 29 -1.56 2.75 7.83
C PHE A 29 -2.73 2.14 7.06
N TYR A 30 -3.92 2.66 7.32
CA TYR A 30 -5.17 2.25 6.69
C TYR A 30 -6.04 3.46 6.37
N TRP A 31 -6.77 3.38 5.26
CA TRP A 31 -7.88 4.27 4.97
C TRP A 31 -9.14 3.78 5.69
N HIS A 32 -9.66 4.62 6.57
CA HIS A 32 -10.99 4.51 7.16
C HIS A 32 -11.96 5.42 6.40
N PRO A 33 -13.21 4.98 6.13
CA PRO A 33 -14.18 5.77 5.39
C PRO A 33 -14.47 7.13 6.00
N ASP A 34 -14.70 7.18 7.31
CA ASP A 34 -15.08 8.42 8.02
C ASP A 34 -13.88 9.19 8.62
N LEU A 35 -12.87 8.47 9.13
CA LEU A 35 -11.73 9.07 9.85
C LEU A 35 -10.56 9.43 8.93
N GLY A 36 -10.59 9.04 7.66
CA GLY A 36 -9.46 9.21 6.75
C GLY A 36 -8.33 8.25 7.09
N LEU A 37 -7.09 8.75 7.11
CA LEU A 37 -5.91 7.91 7.34
C LEU A 37 -5.71 7.61 8.82
N VAL A 38 -5.64 6.32 9.19
CA VAL A 38 -5.47 5.87 10.57
C VAL A 38 -4.28 4.92 10.69
N LEU A 39 -3.60 4.94 11.84
CA LEU A 39 -2.55 3.99 12.18
C LEU A 39 -3.14 2.80 12.93
N VAL A 40 -2.95 1.59 12.39
CA VAL A 40 -3.34 0.33 13.00
C VAL A 40 -2.05 -0.37 13.48
N PRO A 41 -1.75 -0.37 14.78
CA PRO A 41 -0.45 -0.82 15.27
C PRO A 41 -0.25 -2.33 15.19
N ASN A 42 -1.32 -3.14 15.09
CA ASN A 42 -1.22 -4.59 14.96
C ASN A 42 -2.48 -5.22 14.34
N GLU A 43 -2.33 -6.48 13.92
CA GLU A 43 -3.38 -7.31 13.34
C GLU A 43 -4.62 -7.48 14.23
N LYS A 44 -4.51 -7.38 15.56
CA LYS A 44 -5.66 -7.58 16.46
C LYS A 44 -6.68 -6.47 16.30
N ILE A 45 -6.21 -5.24 16.09
CA ILE A 45 -7.08 -4.09 15.82
C ILE A 45 -7.72 -4.24 14.43
N TYR A 46 -6.96 -4.69 13.43
CA TYR A 46 -7.54 -5.03 12.12
C TYR A 46 -8.61 -6.11 12.25
N ASN A 47 -8.41 -7.18 13.02
CA ASN A 47 -9.42 -8.23 13.17
C ASN A 47 -10.72 -7.73 13.82
N THR A 48 -10.67 -6.61 14.53
CA THR A 48 -11.85 -5.99 15.16
C THR A 48 -12.61 -5.05 14.22
N TYR A 49 -11.91 -4.31 13.36
CA TYR A 49 -12.49 -3.23 12.53
C TYR A 49 -12.23 -3.36 11.02
N GLY A 50 -11.50 -4.39 10.61
CA GLY A 50 -10.78 -4.49 9.33
C GLY A 50 -11.68 -4.61 8.11
N ASN A 51 -12.94 -5.01 8.30
CA ASN A 51 -13.92 -5.07 7.21
C ASN A 51 -14.14 -3.69 6.57
N LEU A 52 -13.99 -2.61 7.35
CA LEU A 52 -14.16 -1.22 6.90
C LEU A 52 -12.85 -0.56 6.50
N LEU A 53 -11.72 -1.23 6.70
CA LEU A 53 -10.39 -0.66 6.47
C LEU A 53 -9.81 -1.13 5.15
N THR A 54 -9.06 -0.24 4.52
CA THR A 54 -8.25 -0.56 3.34
C THR A 54 -6.80 -0.21 3.64
N LYS A 55 -5.91 -1.21 3.58
CA LYS A 55 -4.47 -1.03 3.83
C LYS A 55 -3.93 0.06 2.91
N ALA A 56 -3.19 0.98 3.50
CA ALA A 56 -2.57 2.11 2.84
C ALA A 56 -1.05 1.89 2.89
N PRO A 57 -0.48 1.13 1.95
CA PRO A 57 0.92 0.75 2.01
C PRO A 57 1.81 1.98 1.79
N THR A 58 2.89 2.05 2.55
CA THR A 58 3.92 3.07 2.42
C THR A 58 4.76 2.85 1.16
N CYS A 59 5.46 3.91 0.72
CA CYS A 59 6.47 3.83 -0.32
C CYS A 59 7.47 2.70 -0.07
N VAL A 60 7.92 2.52 1.18
CA VAL A 60 8.86 1.45 1.56
C VAL A 60 8.25 0.06 1.40
N GLU A 61 7.01 -0.15 1.87
CA GLU A 61 6.31 -1.44 1.72
C GLU A 61 6.12 -1.80 0.24
N MET A 62 5.69 -0.85 -0.59
CA MET A 62 5.50 -1.10 -2.03
C MET A 62 6.83 -1.30 -2.77
N TYR A 63 7.83 -0.44 -2.52
CA TYR A 63 9.13 -0.54 -3.17
C TYR A 63 9.83 -1.86 -2.85
N SER A 64 9.68 -2.36 -1.61
CA SER A 64 10.23 -3.66 -1.21
C SER A 64 9.66 -4.82 -2.04
N LEU A 65 8.40 -4.73 -2.47
CA LEU A 65 7.76 -5.70 -3.35
C LEU A 65 8.18 -5.52 -4.81
N ILE A 66 8.28 -4.28 -5.29
CA ILE A 66 8.62 -3.97 -6.69
C ILE A 66 10.07 -4.34 -7.00
N ARG A 67 11.00 -4.03 -6.09
CA ARG A 67 12.45 -4.21 -6.29
C ARG A 67 12.85 -5.66 -6.56
N SER A 68 12.08 -6.65 -6.13
CA SER A 68 12.36 -8.06 -6.46
C SER A 68 12.07 -8.41 -7.92
N TYR A 69 11.38 -7.55 -8.66
CA TYR A 69 10.92 -7.80 -10.03
C TYR A 69 11.40 -6.76 -11.05
N SER A 70 11.70 -5.53 -10.63
CA SER A 70 12.27 -4.51 -11.49
C SER A 70 13.70 -4.17 -11.07
N HIS A 71 14.61 -4.05 -12.04
CA HIS A 71 15.94 -3.45 -11.86
C HIS A 71 15.86 -1.92 -11.63
N CYS A 72 14.69 -1.38 -11.25
CA CYS A 72 14.46 0.05 -11.09
C CYS A 72 15.32 0.58 -9.95
N SER A 73 16.36 1.34 -10.30
CA SER A 73 17.16 2.14 -9.39
C SER A 73 16.47 3.48 -9.14
N TYR A 74 15.31 3.48 -8.48
CA TYR A 74 14.73 4.75 -8.04
C TYR A 74 15.59 5.36 -6.94
N GLY A 75 15.95 6.64 -7.08
CA GLY A 75 16.42 7.42 -5.95
C GLY A 75 15.26 7.65 -4.99
N TYR A 76 15.44 7.45 -3.68
CA TYR A 76 14.36 7.60 -2.67
C TYR A 76 13.67 8.98 -2.74
N SER A 77 14.38 10.02 -3.20
CA SER A 77 13.86 11.38 -3.40
C SER A 77 12.89 11.54 -4.58
N GLU A 78 12.83 10.59 -5.49
CA GLU A 78 11.98 10.61 -6.70
C GLU A 78 10.75 9.72 -6.55
N ILE A 79 10.63 9.02 -5.43
CA ILE A 79 9.55 8.10 -5.16
C ILE A 79 8.27 8.88 -4.85
N GLU A 80 7.32 8.82 -5.77
CA GLU A 80 5.96 9.32 -5.57
C GLU A 80 5.02 8.14 -5.28
N PRO A 81 4.22 8.18 -4.20
CA PRO A 81 3.48 7.03 -3.73
C PRO A 81 2.43 6.52 -4.72
N ASN A 82 1.77 7.40 -5.48
CA ASN A 82 0.80 6.97 -6.47
C ASN A 82 1.47 6.24 -7.65
N THR A 83 2.66 6.68 -8.04
CA THR A 83 3.47 6.06 -9.09
C THR A 83 3.87 4.63 -8.69
N LEU A 84 4.35 4.45 -7.46
CA LEU A 84 4.64 3.10 -6.94
C LEU A 84 3.39 2.22 -6.90
N ALA A 85 2.26 2.75 -6.45
CA ALA A 85 1.03 1.99 -6.40
C ALA A 85 0.57 1.56 -7.81
N LEU A 86 0.69 2.45 -8.81
CA LEU A 86 0.37 2.13 -10.20
C LEU A 86 1.31 1.07 -10.79
N GLU A 87 2.62 1.15 -10.51
CA GLU A 87 3.60 0.13 -10.93
C GLU A 87 3.27 -1.23 -10.30
N LEU A 88 2.97 -1.27 -9.00
CA LEU A 88 2.58 -2.50 -8.31
C LEU A 88 1.26 -3.07 -8.86
N ILE A 89 0.25 -2.22 -9.10
CA ILE A 89 -1.02 -2.62 -9.73
C ILE A 89 -0.74 -3.26 -11.10
N TRP A 90 0.08 -2.63 -11.92
CA TRP A 90 0.43 -3.15 -13.25
C TRP A 90 1.10 -4.52 -13.16
N LEU A 91 2.04 -4.70 -12.23
CA LEU A 91 2.72 -5.98 -11.99
C LEU A 91 1.74 -7.10 -11.56
N LEU A 92 0.74 -6.76 -10.74
CA LEU A 92 -0.30 -7.69 -10.32
C LEU A 92 -1.26 -8.04 -11.45
N GLU A 93 -1.74 -7.04 -12.21
CA GLU A 93 -2.66 -7.24 -13.33
C GLU A 93 -2.05 -8.07 -14.47
N ASN A 94 -0.74 -7.99 -14.65
CA ASN A 94 0.01 -8.77 -15.65
C ASN A 94 0.62 -10.06 -15.06
N GLU A 95 0.21 -10.46 -13.85
CA GLU A 95 0.61 -11.71 -13.19
C GLU A 95 2.12 -11.88 -12.93
N TYR A 96 2.92 -10.81 -12.98
CA TYR A 96 4.33 -10.84 -12.59
C TYR A 96 4.50 -11.05 -11.08
N ILE A 97 3.56 -10.53 -10.29
CA ILE A 97 3.48 -10.70 -8.84
C ILE A 97 2.13 -11.35 -8.51
N LYS A 98 2.13 -12.25 -7.52
CA LYS A 98 0.90 -12.81 -6.92
C LYS A 98 1.06 -12.85 -5.41
N PHE A 99 0.07 -12.34 -4.70
CA PHE A 99 -0.02 -12.52 -3.25
C PHE A 99 -0.62 -13.89 -2.96
N LYS A 100 -0.10 -14.57 -1.93
CA LYS A 100 -0.56 -15.89 -1.50
C LYS A 100 -1.76 -15.80 -0.58
#